data_AF-A0A524QBF5-F1
#
_entry.id   AF-A0A524QBF5-F1
#
_cell.length_a   1.000
_cell.length_b   1.000
_cell.length_c   1.000
_cell.angle_alpha   90.00
_cell.angle_beta   90.00
_cell.angle_gamma   90.00
#
_symmetry.space_group_name_H-M   'P 1'
#
loop_
_entity.id
_entity.type
_entity.pdbx_description
1 polymer ?
#
loop_
_entity_poly.entity_id
_entity_poly.type
_entity_poly.pdbx_seq_one_letter_code
_entity_poly.pdbx_strand_id
1 'polypeptide(L)'
;MNLIQPPGQVLKDPFSSGRRYSVVYADPPWRYRDQAGAGARGALYKYPLLSDKDIADLPVAQIAAEHAALFLWATWPKLLEMLPIIDAWGMGSWTRANTEPCLLATCGKPKRVSAAVHQVVESTSGAHSKKPIEVQERIVNLMRRKMAENGDSPSEIPSFGT
;
A
#
# COMPACT_ATOMS: atom_id res chain seq x y z
N MET A 1 4.97 15.93 10.25
CA MET A 1 5.44 15.23 9.04
C MET A 1 6.89 15.59 8.83
N ASN A 2 7.74 14.60 8.58
CA ASN A 2 9.14 14.86 8.23
C ASN A 2 9.23 15.01 6.71
N LEU A 3 9.68 16.16 6.23
CA LEU A 3 10.10 16.31 4.85
C LEU A 3 11.61 16.14 4.79
N ILE A 4 12.08 15.25 3.90
CA ILE A 4 13.50 14.96 3.74
C ILE A 4 14.02 15.75 2.54
N GLN A 5 15.04 16.59 2.76
CA GLN A 5 15.84 17.18 1.69
C GLN A 5 17.12 16.36 1.47
N PRO A 6 17.59 16.20 0.21
CA PRO A 6 18.91 15.65 -0.04
C PRO A 6 20.04 16.61 0.43
N PRO A 7 21.09 16.10 1.10
CA PRO A 7 21.22 14.77 1.70
C PRO A 7 20.76 14.75 3.17
N GLY A 8 19.63 14.08 3.43
CA GLY A 8 19.21 13.61 4.76
C GLY A 8 18.68 14.64 5.76
N GLN A 9 18.50 15.92 5.39
CA GLN A 9 18.00 16.91 6.33
C GLN A 9 16.49 16.76 6.52
N VAL A 10 16.06 16.45 7.75
CA VAL A 10 14.66 16.50 8.17
C VAL A 10 14.30 17.94 8.51
N LEU A 11 13.39 18.53 7.74
CA LEU A 11 12.86 19.86 8.05
C LEU A 11 11.83 19.76 9.18
N LYS A 12 12.14 20.40 10.31
CA LYS A 12 11.17 20.64 11.39
C LYS A 12 10.34 21.86 11.00
N ASP A 13 9.05 21.66 10.78
CA ASP A 13 8.10 22.66 10.30
C ASP A 13 8.46 23.28 8.92
N PRO A 14 8.29 22.52 7.83
CA PRO A 14 8.59 23.01 6.49
C PRO A 14 7.66 24.15 6.03
N PHE A 15 6.50 24.31 6.67
CA PHE A 15 5.42 25.18 6.20
C PHE A 15 5.61 26.66 6.59
N SER A 16 6.37 26.95 7.64
CA SER A 16 6.65 28.32 8.09
C SER A 16 7.82 28.99 7.38
N SER A 17 8.60 28.24 6.61
CA SER A 17 9.83 28.74 5.99
C SER A 17 9.60 29.69 4.80
N GLY A 18 8.40 29.71 4.23
CA GLY A 18 8.08 30.42 2.97
C GLY A 18 8.78 29.85 1.74
N ARG A 19 9.56 28.76 1.87
CA ARG A 19 10.28 28.13 0.77
C ARG A 19 9.37 27.20 -0.02
N ARG A 20 9.70 27.04 -1.30
CA ARG A 20 9.09 26.06 -2.19
C ARG A 20 10.12 25.05 -2.68
N TYR A 21 9.69 23.81 -2.85
CA TYR A 21 10.54 22.66 -3.15
C TYR A 21 10.10 21.99 -4.45
N SER A 22 11.08 21.67 -5.30
CA SER A 22 10.88 20.85 -6.50
C SER A 22 10.80 19.35 -6.20
N VAL A 23 11.15 18.92 -4.99
CA VAL A 23 11.00 17.54 -4.53
C VAL A 23 10.48 17.54 -3.10
N VAL A 24 9.39 16.83 -2.87
CA VAL A 24 8.77 16.61 -1.56
C VAL A 24 8.80 15.11 -1.28
N TYR A 25 9.50 14.70 -0.22
CA TYR A 25 9.43 13.33 0.30
C TYR A 25 8.67 13.35 1.63
N ALA A 26 7.57 12.62 1.72
CA ALA A 26 6.69 12.59 2.88
C ALA A 26 6.53 11.16 3.42
N ASP A 27 6.73 11.01 4.73
CA ASP A 27 6.40 9.80 5.49
C ASP A 27 5.40 10.17 6.62
N PRO A 28 4.08 10.18 6.33
CA PRO A 28 3.09 10.62 7.30
C PRO A 28 2.94 9.64 8.48
N PRO A 29 2.62 10.14 9.69
CA PRO A 29 2.36 9.29 10.86
C PRO A 29 0.94 8.71 10.78
N TRP A 30 0.74 7.75 9.88
CA TRP A 30 -0.54 7.12 9.56
C TRP A 30 -1.25 6.56 10.80
N ARG A 31 -2.52 6.95 11.02
CA ARG A 31 -3.42 6.25 11.95
C ARG A 31 -4.07 5.06 11.26
N TYR A 32 -3.78 3.86 11.76
CA TYR A 32 -4.38 2.61 11.26
C TYR A 32 -5.71 2.30 11.95
N ARG A 33 -6.59 1.59 11.24
CA ARG A 33 -7.89 1.12 11.77
C ARG A 33 -7.71 0.12 12.90
N ASP A 34 -6.74 -0.77 12.73
CA ASP A 34 -6.39 -1.79 13.72
C ASP A 34 -5.26 -1.26 14.58
N GLN A 35 -5.58 -0.78 15.78
CA GLN A 35 -4.55 -0.59 16.79
C GLN A 35 -4.12 -1.99 17.24
N ALA A 36 -3.06 -2.52 16.62
CA ALA A 36 -2.44 -3.74 17.11
C ALA A 36 -1.92 -3.48 18.53
N GLY A 37 -2.77 -3.74 19.53
CA GLY A 37 -2.47 -3.79 20.95
C GLY A 37 -1.59 -5.00 21.32
N ALA A 38 -0.81 -5.50 20.36
CA ALA A 38 0.14 -6.60 20.54
C ALA A 38 1.39 -6.09 21.28
N GLY A 39 1.21 -5.63 22.52
CA GLY A 39 2.26 -5.33 23.49
C GLY A 39 3.07 -4.06 23.22
N ALA A 40 2.44 -2.89 23.19
CA ALA A 40 3.10 -1.57 23.09
C ALA A 40 4.03 -1.34 21.87
N ARG A 41 3.94 -2.19 20.83
CA ARG A 41 4.83 -2.13 19.64
C ARG A 41 4.35 -1.21 18.52
N GLY A 42 3.10 -0.74 18.57
CA GLY A 42 2.49 0.08 17.52
C GLY A 42 3.08 1.49 17.43
N ALA A 43 2.94 2.13 16.26
CA ALA A 43 3.43 3.50 16.01
C ALA A 43 2.90 4.54 17.02
N LEU A 44 1.67 4.33 17.53
CA LEU A 44 1.03 5.17 18.55
C LEU A 44 1.86 5.31 19.83
N TYR A 45 2.65 4.30 20.20
CA TYR A 45 3.49 4.32 21.40
C TYR A 45 4.84 5.02 21.18
N LYS A 46 5.17 5.39 19.94
CA LYS A 46 6.44 6.02 19.57
C LYS A 46 6.27 7.51 19.26
N TYR A 47 5.16 7.89 18.62
CA TYR A 47 4.85 9.28 18.24
C TYR A 47 3.35 9.48 17.98
N PRO A 48 2.84 10.73 18.06
CA PRO A 48 1.45 11.04 17.72
C PRO A 48 1.10 10.67 16.28
N LEU A 49 -0.08 10.07 16.09
CA LEU A 49 -0.61 9.67 14.78
C LEU A 49 -1.69 10.62 14.28
N LEU A 50 -1.69 10.88 12.97
CA LEU A 50 -2.65 11.73 12.29
C LEU A 50 -3.74 10.90 11.59
N SER A 51 -4.97 11.40 11.60
CA SER A 51 -6.02 10.83 10.75
C SER A 51 -5.71 11.10 9.28
N ASP A 52 -6.33 10.34 8.38
CA ASP A 52 -6.17 10.56 6.93
C ASP A 52 -6.62 11.97 6.53
N LYS A 53 -7.64 12.50 7.22
CA LYS A 53 -8.10 13.88 7.06
C LYS A 53 -7.02 14.88 7.50
N ASP A 54 -6.42 14.70 8.68
CA ASP A 54 -5.38 15.63 9.16
C ASP A 54 -4.16 15.62 8.24
N ILE A 55 -3.84 14.48 7.62
CA ILE A 55 -2.76 14.36 6.63
C ILE A 55 -3.16 15.09 5.33
N ALA A 56 -4.39 14.90 4.84
CA ALA A 56 -4.90 15.59 3.66
C ALA A 56 -4.91 17.12 3.84
N ASP A 57 -5.24 17.60 5.05
CA ASP A 57 -5.30 19.03 5.38
C ASP A 57 -3.91 19.68 5.50
N LEU A 58 -2.81 18.92 5.45
CA LEU A 58 -1.47 19.49 5.49
C LEU A 58 -1.25 20.44 4.28
N PRO A 59 -0.66 21.63 4.49
CA PRO A 59 -0.52 22.63 3.43
C PRO A 59 0.66 22.33 2.49
N VAL A 60 0.77 21.09 2.00
CA VAL A 60 1.86 20.65 1.10
C VAL A 60 1.89 21.44 -0.19
N ALA A 61 0.73 21.84 -0.72
CA ALA A 61 0.64 22.70 -1.89
C ALA A 61 1.35 24.06 -1.70
N GLN A 62 1.42 24.61 -0.47
CA GLN A 62 2.05 25.90 -0.22
C GLN A 62 3.58 25.86 -0.36
N ILE A 63 4.16 24.68 -0.11
CA ILE A 63 5.61 24.44 -0.15
C ILE A 63 6.05 23.72 -1.43
N ALA A 64 5.12 23.40 -2.34
CA ALA A 64 5.47 22.82 -3.63
C ALA A 64 5.84 23.92 -4.63
N ALA A 65 6.93 23.72 -5.37
CA ALA A 65 7.24 24.55 -6.53
C ALA A 65 6.26 24.27 -7.68
N GLU A 66 6.23 25.13 -8.69
CA GLU A 66 5.40 24.95 -9.89
C GLU A 66 5.69 23.62 -10.61
N HIS A 67 6.96 23.20 -10.61
CA HIS A 67 7.40 21.91 -11.12
C HIS A 67 7.99 21.11 -9.96
N ALA A 68 7.14 20.29 -9.33
CA ALA A 68 7.51 19.50 -8.16
C ALA A 68 7.17 18.02 -8.32
N ALA A 69 7.98 17.16 -7.69
CA ALA A 69 7.74 15.73 -7.56
C ALA A 69 7.41 15.37 -6.11
N LEU A 70 6.39 14.55 -5.91
CA LEU A 70 6.02 13.99 -4.61
C LEU A 70 6.43 12.52 -4.52
N PHE A 71 7.14 12.18 -3.45
CA PHE A 71 7.39 10.82 -2.99
C PHE A 71 6.66 10.63 -1.67
N LEU A 72 5.51 9.97 -1.72
CA LEU A 72 4.68 9.71 -0.55
C LEU A 72 4.85 8.26 -0.10
N TRP A 73 5.39 8.07 1.10
CA TRP A 73 5.53 6.76 1.72
C TRP A 73 4.20 6.30 2.30
N ALA A 74 3.75 5.13 1.86
CA ALA A 74 2.54 4.49 2.34
C ALA A 74 2.78 2.99 2.55
N THR A 75 2.02 2.41 3.47
CA THR A 75 1.93 0.95 3.64
C THR A 75 0.74 0.39 2.87
N TRP A 76 0.70 -0.92 2.68
CA TRP A 76 -0.39 -1.57 1.94
C TRP A 76 -1.81 -1.20 2.41
N PRO A 77 -2.11 -1.16 3.74
CA PRO A 77 -3.44 -0.78 4.22
C PRO A 77 -3.80 0.70 4.03
N LYS A 78 -2.88 1.53 3.54
CA LYS A 78 -3.07 2.96 3.27
C LYS A 78 -3.05 3.30 1.78
N LEU A 79 -2.89 2.30 0.92
CA LEU A 79 -2.71 2.49 -0.52
C LEU A 79 -3.96 3.11 -1.18
N LEU A 80 -5.16 2.85 -0.68
CA LEU A 80 -6.37 3.45 -1.24
C LEU A 80 -6.61 4.85 -0.66
N GLU A 81 -6.28 5.05 0.61
CA GLU A 81 -6.40 6.31 1.34
C GLU A 81 -5.41 7.37 0.83
N MET A 82 -4.29 6.98 0.23
CA MET A 82 -3.31 7.94 -0.30
C MET A 82 -3.79 8.69 -1.54
N LEU A 83 -4.69 8.11 -2.34
CA LEU A 83 -5.16 8.72 -3.58
C LEU A 83 -5.87 10.07 -3.33
N PRO A 84 -6.89 10.16 -2.46
CA PRO A 84 -7.51 11.45 -2.15
C PRO A 84 -6.57 12.43 -1.44
N ILE A 85 -5.54 11.95 -0.74
CA ILE A 85 -4.51 12.82 -0.12
C ILE A 85 -3.62 13.47 -1.19
N ILE A 86 -3.19 12.71 -2.18
CA ILE A 86 -2.41 13.21 -3.32
C ILE A 86 -3.20 14.29 -4.06
N ASP A 87 -4.50 14.05 -4.30
CA ASP A 87 -5.40 15.01 -4.92
C ASP A 87 -5.56 16.28 -4.06
N ALA A 88 -5.75 16.12 -2.74
CA ALA A 88 -5.87 17.25 -1.81
C ALA A 88 -4.62 18.12 -1.76
N TRP A 89 -3.44 17.53 -1.97
CA TRP A 89 -2.17 18.25 -2.08
C TRP A 89 -1.91 18.86 -3.46
N GLY A 90 -2.83 18.68 -4.42
CA GLY A 90 -2.71 19.20 -5.79
C GLY A 90 -1.67 18.47 -6.64
N MET A 91 -1.40 17.20 -6.32
CA MET A 91 -0.37 16.37 -6.97
C MET A 91 -1.01 15.31 -7.88
N GLY A 92 -0.22 14.68 -8.74
CA GLY A 92 -0.70 13.65 -9.68
C GLY A 92 0.32 12.54 -9.93
N SER A 93 -0.01 11.61 -10.84
CA SER A 93 0.85 10.48 -11.21
C SER A 93 1.68 10.79 -12.45
N TRP A 94 3.00 10.50 -12.40
CA TRP A 94 3.92 10.74 -13.52
C TRP A 94 4.54 9.47 -14.11
N THR A 95 4.78 8.44 -13.29
CA THR A 95 5.40 7.18 -13.75
C THR A 95 4.36 6.19 -14.26
N ARG A 96 4.78 5.29 -15.16
CA ARG A 96 3.97 4.14 -15.55
C ARG A 96 3.80 3.23 -14.33
N ALA A 97 2.58 2.81 -14.05
CA ALA A 97 2.32 1.81 -13.02
C ALA A 97 3.05 0.51 -13.38
N ASN A 98 4.05 0.15 -12.57
CA ASN A 98 4.81 -1.10 -12.73
C ASN A 98 4.16 -2.25 -11.95
N THR A 99 3.34 -1.94 -10.94
CA THR A 99 2.71 -2.93 -10.07
C THR A 99 1.24 -3.07 -10.40
N GLU A 100 0.77 -4.32 -10.53
CA GLU A 100 -0.64 -4.65 -10.66
C GLU A 100 -1.15 -5.31 -9.38
N PRO A 101 -2.10 -4.70 -8.63
CA PRO A 101 -2.63 -5.31 -7.42
C PRO A 101 -3.60 -6.45 -7.72
N CYS A 102 -3.39 -7.63 -7.10
CA CYS A 102 -4.37 -8.71 -7.03
C CYS A 102 -5.02 -8.69 -5.64
N LEU A 103 -6.26 -8.20 -5.56
CA LEU A 103 -6.95 -8.01 -4.28
C LEU A 103 -7.57 -9.32 -3.78
N LEU A 104 -7.26 -9.69 -2.54
CA LEU A 104 -7.92 -10.78 -1.81
C LEU A 104 -8.93 -10.19 -0.83
N ALA A 105 -10.22 -10.41 -1.07
CA ALA A 105 -11.30 -10.11 -0.13
C ALA A 105 -11.92 -11.41 0.40
N THR A 106 -12.50 -11.37 1.59
CA THR A 106 -13.09 -12.55 2.24
C THR A 106 -14.54 -12.31 2.64
N CYS A 107 -15.37 -13.36 2.55
CA CYS A 107 -16.68 -13.42 3.18
C CYS A 107 -16.66 -14.54 4.23
N GLY A 108 -17.17 -14.28 5.44
CA GLY A 108 -17.06 -15.19 6.56
C GLY A 108 -15.61 -15.33 7.07
N LYS A 109 -15.19 -16.56 7.42
CA LYS A 109 -13.87 -16.84 8.02
C LYS A 109 -13.14 -17.94 7.26
N PRO A 110 -12.66 -17.71 6.02
CA PRO A 110 -11.94 -18.72 5.25
C PRO A 110 -10.63 -19.11 5.96
N LYS A 111 -10.31 -20.42 5.94
CA LYS A 111 -9.10 -20.95 6.58
C LYS A 111 -7.91 -20.85 5.63
N ARG A 112 -6.89 -20.09 6.02
CA ARG A 112 -5.58 -20.10 5.37
C ARG A 112 -4.94 -21.47 5.50
N VAL A 113 -4.62 -22.12 4.39
CA VAL A 113 -4.02 -23.47 4.36
C VAL A 113 -2.50 -23.41 4.54
N SER A 114 -1.83 -22.44 3.91
CA SER A 114 -0.38 -22.28 3.99
C SER A 114 0.05 -20.88 4.43
N ALA A 115 0.90 -20.82 5.44
CA ALA A 115 1.55 -19.60 5.89
C ALA A 115 2.73 -19.17 5.00
N ALA A 116 3.23 -20.06 4.13
CA ALA A 116 4.41 -19.85 3.29
C ALA A 116 4.14 -19.06 2.01
N VAL A 117 2.87 -18.82 1.65
CA VAL A 117 2.53 -18.02 0.47
C VAL A 117 2.78 -16.53 0.77
N HIS A 118 3.76 -15.96 0.06
CA HIS A 118 4.13 -14.54 0.12
C HIS A 118 3.19 -13.66 -0.73
N GLN A 119 2.97 -12.42 -0.30
CA GLN A 119 2.08 -11.45 -0.94
C GLN A 119 2.65 -10.80 -2.21
N VAL A 120 3.97 -10.84 -2.41
CA VAL A 120 4.65 -10.24 -3.57
C VAL A 120 5.06 -11.33 -4.55
N VAL A 121 4.79 -11.08 -5.84
CA VAL A 121 5.24 -11.89 -6.98
C VAL A 121 6.04 -10.97 -7.89
N GLU A 122 7.29 -11.33 -8.15
CA GLU A 122 8.12 -10.70 -9.17
C GLU A 122 8.19 -11.64 -10.37
N SER A 123 7.87 -11.14 -11.56
CA SER A 123 7.82 -11.93 -12.79
C SER A 123 8.17 -11.05 -13.99
N THR A 124 8.75 -11.62 -15.03
CA THR A 124 8.96 -10.93 -16.31
C THR A 124 7.62 -10.67 -17.01
N SER A 125 7.46 -9.49 -17.61
CA SER A 125 6.27 -9.15 -18.39
C SER A 125 6.05 -10.13 -19.55
N GLY A 126 4.90 -10.79 -19.57
CA GLY A 126 4.49 -11.71 -20.62
C GLY A 126 3.75 -11.01 -21.78
N ALA A 127 2.98 -11.79 -22.53
CA ALA A 127 2.07 -11.24 -23.53
C ALA A 127 1.10 -10.22 -22.91
N HIS A 128 0.61 -9.28 -23.71
CA HIS A 128 -0.28 -8.21 -23.24
C HIS A 128 -1.44 -8.79 -22.41
N SER A 129 -1.67 -8.22 -21.24
CA SER A 129 -2.72 -8.62 -20.27
C SER A 129 -2.56 -10.02 -19.64
N LYS A 130 -1.56 -10.82 -20.02
CA LYS A 130 -1.32 -12.13 -19.42
C LYS A 130 -0.83 -11.96 -17.98
N LYS A 131 -1.64 -12.41 -17.01
CA LYS A 131 -1.25 -12.43 -15.60
C LYS A 131 -0.22 -13.53 -15.33
N PRO A 132 0.68 -13.38 -14.35
CA PRO A 132 1.67 -14.40 -14.02
C PRO A 132 1.00 -15.68 -13.50
N ILE A 133 1.41 -16.84 -14.01
CA ILE A 133 0.83 -18.14 -13.64
C ILE A 133 1.11 -18.47 -12.16
N GLU A 134 2.23 -17.97 -11.65
CA GLU A 134 2.68 -18.11 -10.27
C GLU A 134 1.64 -17.55 -9.28
N VAL A 135 0.85 -16.55 -9.68
CA VAL A 135 -0.23 -16.00 -8.85
C VAL A 135 -1.33 -17.07 -8.66
N GLN A 136 -1.69 -17.78 -9.72
CA GLN A 136 -2.71 -18.84 -9.65
C GLN A 136 -2.24 -20.00 -8.77
N GLU A 137 -0.99 -20.46 -8.96
CA GLU A 137 -0.40 -21.52 -8.13
C GLU A 137 -0.36 -21.15 -6.64
N ARG A 138 -0.01 -19.89 -6.35
CA ARG A 138 0.00 -19.37 -4.98
C ARG A 138 -1.40 -19.30 -4.36
N ILE A 139 -2.42 -18.92 -5.13
CA ILE A 139 -3.83 -18.94 -4.67
C ILE A 139 -4.24 -20.36 -4.31
N VAL A 140 -3.91 -21.35 -5.16
CA VAL A 140 -4.19 -22.75 -4.90
C VAL A 140 -3.51 -23.21 -3.62
N ASN A 141 -2.22 -22.92 -3.45
CA ASN A 141 -1.46 -23.28 -2.25
C ASN A 141 -1.98 -22.57 -0.98
N LEU A 142 -2.53 -21.35 -1.12
CA LEU A 142 -3.08 -20.58 0.00
C LEU A 142 -4.42 -21.13 0.48
N MET A 143 -5.27 -21.60 -0.45
CA MET A 143 -6.71 -21.84 -0.19
C MET A 143 -7.15 -23.29 -0.29
N ARG A 144 -6.45 -24.15 -1.03
CA ARG A 144 -6.90 -25.53 -1.30
C ARG A 144 -6.74 -26.40 -0.06
N ARG A 145 -7.85 -26.85 0.53
CA ARG A 145 -7.82 -27.86 1.60
C ARG A 145 -7.21 -29.17 1.07
N LYS A 146 -6.42 -29.86 1.90
CA LYS A 146 -6.13 -31.29 1.66
C LYS A 146 -7.45 -32.04 1.60
N MET A 147 -7.57 -32.95 0.63
CA MET A 147 -8.69 -33.89 0.52
C MET A 147 -8.91 -34.55 1.89
N ALA A 148 -10.15 -34.57 2.38
CA ALA A 148 -10.52 -35.58 3.37
C ALA A 148 -10.46 -36.93 2.66
N GLU A 149 -10.01 -37.99 3.35
CA GLU A 149 -9.95 -39.35 2.81
C GLU A 149 -11.33 -39.93 2.40
N ASN A 150 -12.39 -39.15 2.56
CA ASN A 150 -13.77 -39.52 2.20
C ASN A 150 -14.25 -38.72 0.99
N GLY A 151 -13.94 -39.24 -0.21
CA GLY A 151 -14.86 -39.32 -1.37
C GLY A 151 -15.50 -38.07 -1.99
N ASP A 152 -15.32 -36.85 -1.50
CA ASP A 152 -15.93 -35.67 -2.12
C ASP A 152 -15.12 -35.15 -3.32
N SER A 153 -15.78 -35.06 -4.47
CA SER A 153 -15.23 -34.53 -5.72
C SER A 153 -14.84 -33.05 -5.58
N PRO A 154 -13.72 -32.61 -6.17
CA PRO A 154 -13.28 -31.22 -6.06
C PRO A 154 -14.32 -30.29 -6.68
N SER A 155 -14.73 -29.25 -5.95
CA SER A 155 -15.32 -28.07 -6.58
C SER A 155 -14.25 -27.46 -7.50
N GLU A 156 -14.43 -27.59 -8.80
CA GLU A 156 -13.56 -27.01 -9.81
C GLU A 156 -13.36 -25.52 -9.51
N ILE A 157 -12.11 -25.05 -9.55
CA ILE A 157 -11.86 -23.62 -9.63
C ILE A 157 -12.35 -23.22 -11.03
N PRO A 158 -13.31 -22.29 -11.16
CA PRO A 158 -13.73 -21.83 -12.48
C PRO A 158 -12.50 -21.40 -13.27
N SER A 159 -12.32 -21.93 -14.47
CA SER A 159 -11.25 -21.45 -15.35
C SER A 159 -11.50 -19.97 -15.63
N PHE A 160 -10.67 -19.10 -15.08
CA PHE A 160 -10.67 -17.71 -15.49
C PHE A 160 -9.97 -17.68 -16.85
N GLY A 161 -10.77 -17.56 -17.92
CA GLY A 161 -10.28 -17.38 -19.28
C GLY A 161 -9.31 -16.20 -19.35
N THR A 162 -8.33 -16.34 -20.25
CA THR A 162 -7.33 -15.31 -20.59
C THR A 162 -7.95 -14.07 -21.21
#